data_AF-D7MNX8-F1
#
_entry.id   AF-D7MNX8-F1
#
_cell.length_a   1.000
_cell.length_b   1.000
_cell.length_c   1.000
_cell.angle_alpha   90.00
_cell.angle_beta   90.00
_cell.angle_gamma   90.00
#
_symmetry.space_group_name_H-M   'P 1'
#
loop_
_entity.id
_entity.type
_entity.pdbx_description
1 polymer ?
#
loop_
_entity_poly.entity_id
_entity_poly.type
_entity_poly.pdbx_seq_one_letter_code
_entity_poly.pdbx_strand_id
1 'polypeptide(L)'
;MPFLAEASLELSIRNLTRFLDAIKSANRLYLCLHRDITSAIPLVSFTQLHDLTLCTCGGDAWSFWLDLLQQCPEMRVLRFSISLYPLLLDG
;
A
#
# COMPACT_ATOMS: atom_id res chain seq x y z
N MET A 1 -1.17 5.14 -19.49
CA MET A 1 -1.36 5.24 -18.02
C MET A 1 -1.54 6.70 -17.65
N PRO A 2 -2.49 7.03 -16.78
CA PRO A 2 -2.60 8.39 -16.27
C PRO A 2 -1.33 8.74 -15.49
N PHE A 3 -0.89 9.99 -15.59
CA PHE A 3 0.14 10.51 -14.71
C PHE A 3 -0.51 10.87 -13.38
N LEU A 4 -0.17 10.14 -12.32
CA LEU A 4 -0.75 10.34 -11.00
C LEU A 4 0.26 11.05 -10.11
N ALA A 5 -0.01 12.30 -9.73
CA ALA A 5 0.85 12.99 -8.78
C ALA A 5 0.73 12.37 -7.37
N GLU A 6 -0.48 11.94 -6.99
CA GLU A 6 -0.78 11.40 -5.69
C GLU A 6 -1.92 10.35 -5.78
N ALA A 7 -1.83 9.30 -4.97
CA ALA A 7 -2.85 8.29 -4.79
C ALA A 7 -3.03 7.97 -3.30
N SER A 8 -4.28 7.86 -2.85
CA SER A 8 -4.63 7.47 -1.48
C SER A 8 -5.60 6.30 -1.50
N LEU A 9 -5.28 5.25 -0.75
CA LEU A 9 -5.98 3.97 -0.79
C LEU A 9 -6.21 3.41 0.60
N GLU A 10 -7.48 3.12 0.86
CA GLU A 10 -7.93 2.35 2.02
C GLU A 10 -8.57 1.07 1.49
N LEU A 11 -7.90 -0.07 1.68
CA LEU A 11 -8.28 -1.31 1.00
C LEU A 11 -8.73 -2.40 1.98
N SER A 12 -9.83 -3.05 1.62
CA SER A 12 -10.35 -4.31 2.19
C SER A 12 -10.52 -5.40 1.11
N ILE A 13 -9.73 -5.34 0.02
CA ILE A 13 -10.15 -5.79 -1.32
C ILE A 13 -9.49 -7.09 -1.82
N ARG A 14 -10.28 -7.91 -2.53
CA ARG A 14 -9.80 -8.97 -3.46
C ARG A 14 -9.38 -8.34 -4.80
N ASN A 15 -8.21 -8.69 -5.35
CA ASN A 15 -7.58 -8.15 -6.59
C ASN A 15 -6.71 -6.89 -6.44
N LEU A 16 -5.98 -6.77 -5.34
CA LEU A 16 -4.95 -5.74 -5.12
C LEU A 16 -4.01 -5.56 -6.33
N THR A 17 -3.66 -6.66 -7.01
CA THR A 17 -2.72 -6.68 -8.13
C THR A 17 -3.06 -5.75 -9.29
N ARG A 18 -4.29 -5.86 -9.82
CA ARG A 18 -4.70 -5.05 -10.96
C ARG A 18 -4.76 -3.57 -10.58
N PHE A 19 -5.04 -3.30 -9.32
CA PHE A 19 -5.12 -1.95 -8.82
C PHE A 19 -3.73 -1.32 -8.67
N LEU A 20 -2.77 -2.03 -8.05
CA LEU A 20 -1.38 -1.56 -7.93
C LEU A 20 -0.75 -1.30 -9.30
N ASP A 21 -1.00 -2.16 -10.29
CA ASP A 21 -0.51 -1.93 -11.66
C ASP A 21 -1.11 -0.65 -12.26
N ALA A 22 -2.41 -0.39 -12.06
CA ALA A 22 -3.08 0.80 -12.59
C ALA A 22 -2.52 2.13 -12.03
N ILE A 23 -1.93 2.10 -10.83
CA ILE A 23 -1.41 3.29 -10.13
C ILE A 23 0.12 3.38 -10.09
N LYS A 24 0.84 2.52 -10.82
CA LYS A 24 2.31 2.45 -10.72
C LYS A 24 3.07 3.71 -11.13
N SER A 25 2.37 4.64 -11.80
CA SER A 25 2.86 5.99 -12.14
C SER A 25 2.69 7.01 -11.02
N ALA A 26 2.22 6.60 -9.83
CA ALA A 26 2.04 7.50 -8.71
C ALA A 26 3.40 7.99 -8.16
N ASN A 27 3.53 9.30 -7.97
CA ASN A 27 4.70 9.87 -7.30
C ASN A 27 4.58 9.81 -5.77
N ARG A 28 3.35 9.90 -5.26
CA ARG A 28 3.01 9.81 -3.84
C ARG A 28 1.92 8.78 -3.63
N LEU A 29 2.11 7.88 -2.66
CA LEU A 29 1.17 6.83 -2.34
C LEU A 29 0.90 6.79 -0.84
N TYR A 30 -0.38 6.86 -0.46
CA TYR A 30 -0.87 6.50 0.85
C TYR A 30 -1.63 5.17 0.74
N LEU A 31 -1.22 4.16 1.51
CA LEU A 31 -1.79 2.82 1.46
C LEU A 31 -2.10 2.32 2.88
N CYS A 32 -3.38 2.18 3.21
CA CYS A 32 -3.84 1.59 4.47
C CYS A 32 -4.48 0.21 4.27
N LEU A 33 -3.99 -0.77 5.03
CA LEU A 33 -4.50 -2.13 5.05
C LEU A 33 -5.29 -2.39 6.33
N HIS A 34 -6.55 -2.80 6.14
CA HIS A 34 -7.50 -3.05 7.23
C HIS A 34 -7.61 -4.52 7.65
N ARG A 35 -6.99 -5.45 6.91
CA ARG A 35 -6.93 -6.89 7.22
C ARG A 35 -5.61 -7.50 6.75
N ASP A 36 -5.24 -8.65 7.30
CA ASP A 36 -4.07 -9.42 6.85
C ASP A 36 -4.18 -9.75 5.36
N ILE A 37 -3.28 -9.16 4.56
CA ILE A 37 -3.09 -9.54 3.16
C ILE A 37 -2.14 -10.73 3.17
N THR A 38 -2.70 -11.93 3.04
CA THR A 38 -1.94 -13.18 2.93
C THR A 38 -1.51 -13.50 1.51
N SER A 39 -1.91 -12.68 0.52
CA SER A 39 -1.52 -12.88 -0.87
C SER A 39 -0.19 -12.20 -1.17
N ALA A 40 0.74 -12.96 -1.75
CA ALA A 40 2.01 -12.46 -2.25
C ALA A 40 1.81 -11.23 -3.15
N ILE A 41 2.68 -10.23 -3.01
CA ILE A 41 2.61 -9.04 -3.85
C ILE A 41 2.99 -9.43 -5.29
N PRO A 42 2.19 -9.07 -6.29
CA PRO A 42 2.58 -9.20 -7.68
C PRO A 42 3.76 -8.27 -7.98
N LEU A 43 4.67 -8.70 -8.84
CA LEU A 43 5.83 -7.89 -9.24
C LEU A 43 5.38 -6.61 -9.98
N VAL A 44 5.20 -5.50 -9.27
CA VAL A 44 4.82 -4.17 -9.81
C VAL A 44 5.92 -3.18 -9.48
N SER A 45 6.63 -2.66 -10.49
CA SER A 45 7.66 -1.67 -10.24
C SER A 45 7.09 -0.25 -10.21
N PHE A 46 7.21 0.41 -9.06
CA PHE A 46 6.85 1.81 -8.82
C PHE A 46 8.05 2.72 -9.13
N THR A 47 8.37 2.91 -10.42
CA THR A 47 9.56 3.63 -10.85
C THR A 47 9.51 5.15 -10.61
N GLN A 48 8.34 5.70 -10.30
CA GLN A 48 8.14 7.13 -10.08
C GLN A 48 7.78 7.48 -8.64
N LEU A 49 7.62 6.47 -7.80
CA LEU A 49 7.16 6.67 -6.43
C LEU A 49 8.30 7.20 -5.55
N HIS A 50 8.10 8.42 -5.03
CA HIS A 50 9.06 9.09 -4.15
C HIS A 50 8.59 9.13 -2.70
N ASP A 51 7.28 9.28 -2.47
CA ASP A 51 6.70 9.38 -1.13
C ASP A 51 5.73 8.23 -0.89
N LEU A 52 6.02 7.36 0.09
CA LEU A 52 5.16 6.25 0.49
C LEU A 52 4.74 6.40 1.96
N THR A 53 3.44 6.35 2.22
CA THR A 53 2.88 6.26 3.57
C THR A 53 2.10 4.97 3.70
N LEU A 54 2.52 4.12 4.64
CA LEU A 54 1.93 2.82 4.92
C LEU A 54 1.13 2.86 6.21
N CYS A 55 -0.04 2.24 6.21
CA CYS A 55 -0.94 2.19 7.34
C CYS A 55 -1.40 0.75 7.61
N THR A 56 -1.28 0.29 8.86
CA THR A 56 -1.69 -1.07 9.28
C THR A 56 -2.72 -1.02 10.42
N CYS A 57 -3.68 -1.95 10.40
CA CYS A 57 -4.72 -2.10 11.43
C CYS A 57 -4.50 -3.35 12.31
N GLY A 58 -3.31 -3.50 12.89
CA GLY A 58 -3.04 -4.51 13.94
C GLY A 58 -2.74 -5.94 13.45
N GLY A 59 -2.57 -6.15 12.13
CA GLY A 59 -2.24 -7.45 11.53
C GLY A 59 -0.76 -7.61 11.11
N ASP A 60 -0.37 -8.84 10.74
CA ASP A 60 0.97 -9.22 10.23
C ASP A 60 1.13 -8.90 8.74
N ALA A 61 0.97 -7.63 8.39
CA ALA A 61 1.21 -7.12 7.04
C ALA A 61 2.70 -6.84 6.77
N TRP A 62 3.61 -7.25 7.66
CA TRP A 62 5.03 -6.91 7.56
C TRP A 62 5.70 -7.48 6.31
N SER A 63 5.39 -8.74 5.99
CA SER A 63 5.87 -9.40 4.77
C SER A 63 5.42 -8.64 3.52
N PHE A 64 4.15 -8.24 3.48
CA PHE A 64 3.60 -7.39 2.42
C PHE A 64 4.38 -6.07 2.30
N TRP A 65 4.60 -5.36 3.41
CA TRP A 65 5.34 -4.10 3.35
C TRP A 65 6.76 -4.27 2.82
N LEU A 66 7.47 -5.31 3.25
CA LEU A 66 8.83 -5.58 2.77
C LEU A 66 8.86 -5.83 1.25
N ASP A 67 7.93 -6.63 0.73
CA ASP A 67 7.82 -6.91 -0.71
C ASP A 67 7.49 -5.65 -1.53
N LEU A 68 6.67 -4.75 -0.98
CA LEU A 68 6.31 -3.49 -1.65
C LEU A 68 7.48 -2.52 -1.67
N LEU A 69 8.25 -2.43 -0.57
CA LEU A 69 9.41 -1.55 -0.49
C LEU A 69 10.50 -1.95 -1.51
N GLN A 70 10.68 -3.25 -1.75
CA GLN A 70 11.59 -3.75 -2.79
C GLN A 70 11.18 -3.32 -4.20
N GLN A 71 9.91 -2.97 -4.39
CA GLN A 71 9.32 -2.59 -5.67
C GLN A 71 9.38 -1.08 -5.97
N CYS A 72 9.93 -0.27 -5.04
CA CYS A 72 9.94 1.19 -5.13
C CYS A 72 11.39 1.74 -5.20
N PRO A 73 12.09 1.62 -6.35
CA PRO A 73 13.52 1.92 -6.46
C PRO A 73 13.88 3.40 -6.24
N GLU A 74 12.96 4.32 -6.51
CA GLU A 74 13.16 5.78 -6.42
C GLU A 74 12.57 6.40 -5.14
N MET A 75 12.20 5.56 -4.17
CA MET A 75 11.56 6.00 -2.93
C MET A 75 12.54 6.82 -2.08
N ARG A 76 12.08 7.98 -1.61
CA ARG A 76 12.87 8.92 -0.80
C ARG A 76 12.29 9.12 0.59
N VAL A 77 10.97 9.04 0.71
CA VAL A 77 10.26 9.24 1.97
C VAL A 77 9.40 8.02 2.23
N LEU A 78 9.60 7.43 3.40
CA LEU A 78 8.79 6.33 3.93
C LEU A 78 8.19 6.76 5.28
N ARG A 79 6.87 6.63 5.41
CA ARG A 79 6.14 6.91 6.65
C ARG A 79 5.31 5.69 7.03
N PHE A 80 5.28 5.38 8.31
CA PHE A 80 4.42 4.34 8.87
C PHE A 80 3.40 4.97 9.80
N SER A 81 2.16 4.53 9.66
CA SER A 81 1.03 4.86 10.53
C SER A 81 0.42 3.56 11.03
N ILE A 82 0.03 3.54 12.31
CA ILE A 82 -0.77 2.45 12.86
C ILE A 82 -2.17 3.03 13.05
N SER A 83 -3.13 2.53 12.30
CA SER A 83 -4.52 2.91 12.49
C SER A 83 -5.12 1.97 13.53
N LEU A 84 -5.30 2.50 14.75
CA LEU A 84 -6.11 1.86 15.76
C LEU A 84 -7.58 2.12 15.41
N TYR A 85 -8.14 1.35 14.48
CA TYR A 85 -9.60 1.29 14.42
C TYR A 85 -10.10 0.77 15.77
N PRO A 86 -11.10 1.40 16.39
CA PRO A 86 -11.76 0.77 17.52
C PRO A 86 -12.37 -0.54 17.01
N LEU A 87 -12.15 -1.64 17.74
CA LEU A 87 -12.82 -2.94 17.61
C LEU A 87 -14.34 -2.82 17.88
N LEU A 88 -15.01 -1.88 17.24
CA LEU A 88 -16.43 -1.62 17.35
C LEU A 88 -17.01 -1.74 15.95
N LEU A 89 -17.31 -2.98 15.55
CA LEU A 89 -18.42 -3.40 14.69
C LEU A 89 -18.25 -4.89 14.38
N ASP A 90 -18.21 -5.72 15.42
CA ASP A 90 -18.70 -7.10 15.35
C ASP A 90 -19.80 -7.20 16.41
N GLY A 91 -21.03 -6.93 15.98
CA GLY A 91 -22.27 -7.20 16.68
C GLY A 91 -23.09 -8.21 15.87
#